data_AF-A0A4R0NF34-F1
#
_entry.id   AF-A0A4R0NF34-F1
#
_cell.length_a   1.000
_cell.length_b   1.000
_cell.length_c   1.000
_cell.angle_alpha   90.00
_cell.angle_beta   90.00
_cell.angle_gamma   90.00
#
_symmetry.space_group_name_H-M   'P 1'
#
loop_
_entity.id
_entity.type
_entity.pdbx_description
1 polymer ?
#
loop_
_entity_poly.entity_id
_entity_poly.type
_entity_poly.pdbx_seq_one_letter_code
_entity_poly.pdbx_strand_id
1 'polypeptide(L)'
;MKKIFLTLLIAIGFVSFRASAQVSINVNIGSQPLWGPVGYDHADYYYLPDVESYYYVPKKQFIYLDNGRWNFSASLPTRYSGYDLYNGYKVVINSRDAYHNFDNDRVRYAKYKKVKGQKVIKYSDDPRYYVVKGHPHGIPPGQAKKIDSRKNDGGKAKGHGGGKGNGKGKH
;
A
#
# COMPACT_ATOMS: atom_id res chain seq x y z
N MET A 1 -5.78 -36.44 58.11
CA MET A 1 -6.64 -35.82 57.07
C MET A 1 -5.86 -34.73 56.36
N LYS A 2 -4.97 -35.22 55.49
CA LYS A 2 -4.17 -34.53 54.48
C LYS A 2 -4.71 -35.09 53.15
N LYS A 3 -4.68 -34.35 52.05
CA LYS A 3 -5.01 -34.77 50.66
C LYS A 3 -6.39 -34.43 50.06
N ILE A 4 -7.24 -33.61 50.68
CA ILE A 4 -8.55 -33.23 50.06
C ILE A 4 -8.58 -31.79 49.51
N PHE A 5 -7.68 -30.91 49.96
CA PHE A 5 -7.62 -29.53 49.45
C PHE A 5 -6.84 -29.38 48.13
N LEU A 6 -6.18 -30.43 47.62
CA LEU A 6 -5.36 -30.38 46.40
C LEU A 6 -6.13 -30.80 45.13
N THR A 7 -7.43 -31.08 45.22
CA THR A 7 -8.25 -31.47 44.05
C THR A 7 -9.10 -30.33 43.50
N LEU A 8 -9.28 -29.22 44.23
CA LEU A 8 -10.10 -28.10 43.78
C LEU A 8 -9.36 -27.09 42.87
N LEU A 9 -8.03 -27.24 42.72
CA LEU A 9 -7.19 -26.34 41.91
C LEU A 9 -7.04 -26.80 40.45
N ILE A 10 -7.57 -27.98 40.11
CA ILE A 10 -7.43 -28.58 38.76
C ILE A 10 -8.64 -28.26 37.85
N ALA A 11 -9.73 -27.69 38.39
CA ALA A 11 -10.99 -27.51 37.66
C ALA A 11 -11.15 -26.17 36.91
N ILE A 12 -10.14 -25.30 36.88
CA ILE A 12 -10.23 -23.97 36.20
C ILE A 12 -9.60 -24.01 34.78
N GLY A 13 -9.00 -25.13 34.39
CA GLY A 13 -8.09 -25.20 33.25
C GLY A 13 -8.71 -25.42 31.86
N PHE A 14 -9.94 -25.03 31.54
CA PHE A 14 -10.47 -25.18 30.15
C PHE A 14 -11.48 -24.11 29.72
N VAL A 15 -11.26 -22.84 30.08
CA VAL A 15 -11.96 -21.74 29.39
C VAL A 15 -11.27 -21.53 28.04
N SER A 16 -11.79 -22.17 26.99
CA SER A 16 -11.38 -21.93 25.62
C SER A 16 -11.72 -20.48 25.23
N PHE A 17 -10.78 -19.56 25.44
CA PHE A 17 -10.85 -18.22 24.89
C PHE A 17 -10.84 -18.33 23.37
N ARG A 18 -12.01 -18.20 22.73
CA ARG A 18 -12.08 -17.98 21.29
C ARG A 18 -11.56 -16.57 21.02
N ALA A 19 -10.26 -16.47 20.77
CA ALA A 19 -9.67 -15.23 20.27
C ALA A 19 -10.27 -14.95 18.89
N SER A 20 -11.18 -13.99 18.82
CA SER A 20 -11.63 -13.43 17.54
C SER A 20 -10.54 -12.48 17.06
N ALA A 21 -9.66 -12.97 16.20
CA ALA A 21 -8.68 -12.10 15.55
C ALA A 21 -9.44 -11.14 14.61
N GLN A 22 -9.52 -9.87 14.99
CA GLN A 22 -9.99 -8.82 14.10
C GLN A 22 -8.89 -8.57 13.05
N VAL A 23 -9.12 -9.01 11.82
CA VAL A 23 -8.23 -8.70 10.70
C VAL A 23 -8.51 -7.27 10.25
N SER A 24 -7.64 -6.33 10.64
CA SER A 24 -7.68 -4.97 10.11
C SER A 24 -6.95 -4.92 8.76
N ILE A 25 -7.69 -4.64 7.68
CA ILE A 25 -7.10 -4.40 6.37
C ILE A 25 -6.82 -2.90 6.26
N ASN A 26 -5.55 -2.51 6.34
CA ASN A 26 -5.14 -1.13 6.12
C ASN A 26 -5.03 -0.88 4.60
N VAL A 27 -5.85 0.03 4.06
CA VAL A 27 -5.85 0.40 2.64
C VAL A 27 -5.44 1.87 2.51
N ASN A 28 -4.49 2.18 1.61
CA ASN A 28 -3.98 3.55 1.43
C ASN A 28 -3.85 3.99 -0.04
N ILE A 29 -4.66 3.42 -0.94
CA ILE A 29 -4.59 3.70 -2.39
C ILE A 29 -4.57 5.19 -2.72
N GLY A 30 -5.41 6.00 -2.06
CA GLY A 30 -5.50 7.44 -2.32
C GLY A 30 -4.27 8.26 -1.87
N SER A 31 -3.41 7.73 -1.00
CA SER A 31 -2.16 8.40 -0.61
C SER A 31 -0.97 8.02 -1.50
N GLN A 32 -1.09 6.94 -2.27
CA GLN A 32 -0.05 6.52 -3.19
C GLN A 32 0.09 7.55 -4.34
N PRO A 33 1.32 7.97 -4.69
CA PRO A 33 1.54 8.91 -5.79
C PRO A 33 1.24 8.27 -7.15
N LEU A 34 0.92 9.10 -8.15
CA LEU A 34 0.66 8.64 -9.52
C LEU A 34 1.81 7.88 -10.16
N TRP A 35 3.05 8.15 -9.73
CA TRP A 35 4.22 7.43 -10.18
C TRP A 35 4.43 6.11 -9.44
N GLY A 36 3.68 5.80 -8.37
CA GLY A 36 3.78 4.54 -7.63
C GLY A 36 3.40 3.31 -8.49
N PRO A 37 3.89 2.11 -8.15
CA PRO A 37 3.61 0.90 -8.91
C PRO A 37 2.15 0.45 -8.73
N VAL A 38 1.57 -0.14 -9.78
CA VAL A 38 0.25 -0.80 -9.69
C VAL A 38 0.35 -2.15 -8.97
N GLY A 39 -0.79 -2.70 -8.52
CA GLY A 39 -0.89 -4.03 -7.92
C GLY A 39 -0.94 -4.04 -6.39
N TYR A 40 -0.98 -2.86 -5.75
CA TYR A 40 -0.95 -2.72 -4.30
C TYR A 40 -2.09 -1.86 -3.77
N ASP A 41 -2.84 -2.40 -2.81
CA ASP A 41 -3.89 -1.66 -2.07
C ASP A 41 -3.32 -0.88 -0.89
N HIS A 42 -2.11 -1.26 -0.48
CA HIS A 42 -1.37 -0.68 0.61
C HIS A 42 0.12 -0.66 0.31
N ALA A 43 0.77 0.47 0.60
CA ALA A 43 2.21 0.62 0.55
C ALA A 43 2.68 1.58 1.64
N ASP A 44 3.59 1.15 2.52
CA ASP A 44 4.24 2.05 3.48
C ASP A 44 5.39 2.80 2.81
N TYR A 45 6.29 2.07 2.15
CA TYR A 45 7.48 2.62 1.51
C TYR A 45 7.61 2.12 0.08
N TYR A 46 8.20 2.98 -0.76
CA TYR A 46 8.81 2.57 -2.02
C TYR A 46 10.31 2.68 -1.90
N TYR A 47 11.02 1.56 -2.02
CA TYR A 47 12.47 1.58 -2.22
C TYR A 47 12.77 1.78 -3.70
N LEU A 48 13.67 2.72 -4.00
CA LEU A 48 14.10 3.13 -5.33
C LEU A 48 15.55 2.69 -5.53
N PRO A 49 15.81 1.53 -6.17
CA PRO A 49 17.16 0.96 -6.25
C PRO A 49 18.15 1.85 -7.00
N ASP A 50 17.70 2.57 -8.03
CA ASP A 50 18.55 3.43 -8.87
C ASP A 50 19.19 4.59 -8.09
N VAL A 51 18.48 5.10 -7.09
CA VAL A 51 18.89 6.27 -6.28
C VAL A 51 19.12 5.89 -4.82
N GLU A 52 19.06 4.59 -4.50
CA GLU A 52 19.25 4.01 -3.16
C GLU A 52 18.50 4.80 -2.08
N SER A 53 17.25 5.14 -2.38
CA SER A 53 16.41 6.01 -1.54
C SER A 53 15.05 5.38 -1.30
N TYR A 54 14.41 5.75 -0.21
CA TYR A 54 13.03 5.38 0.08
C TYR A 54 12.11 6.57 -0.18
N TYR A 55 10.86 6.29 -0.49
CA TYR A 55 9.76 7.25 -0.42
C TYR A 55 8.71 6.70 0.53
N TYR A 56 8.48 7.40 1.63
CA TYR A 56 7.48 7.05 2.62
C TYR A 56 6.11 7.60 2.21
N VAL A 57 5.21 6.69 1.82
CA VAL A 57 3.91 7.01 1.21
C VAL A 57 3.00 7.82 2.14
N PRO A 58 2.83 7.46 3.44
CA PRO A 58 1.93 8.19 4.33
C PRO A 58 2.27 9.67 4.49
N LYS A 59 3.56 10.03 4.59
CA LYS A 59 4.01 11.42 4.76
C LYS A 59 4.48 12.09 3.46
N LYS A 60 4.51 11.37 2.34
CA LYS A 60 4.97 11.87 1.04
C LYS A 60 6.37 12.48 1.10
N GLN A 61 7.30 11.77 1.73
CA GLN A 61 8.68 12.23 1.93
C GLN A 61 9.68 11.20 1.40
N PHE A 62 10.76 11.68 0.80
CA PHE A 62 11.94 10.90 0.52
C PHE A 62 12.79 10.72 1.77
N ILE A 63 13.44 9.57 1.85
CA ILE A 63 14.40 9.21 2.89
C ILE A 63 15.64 8.67 2.21
N TYR A 64 16.78 9.28 2.44
CA TYR A 64 18.02 8.91 1.79
C TYR A 64 19.21 9.10 2.72
N LEU A 65 20.25 8.29 2.50
CA LEU A 65 21.50 8.39 3.21
C LEU A 65 22.39 9.44 2.56
N ASP A 66 22.91 10.37 3.35
CA ASP A 66 23.89 11.37 2.92
C ASP A 66 24.93 11.56 4.02
N ASN A 67 26.21 11.37 3.70
CA ASN A 67 27.32 11.44 4.65
C ASN A 67 27.07 10.64 5.95
N GLY A 68 26.55 9.42 5.82
CA GLY A 68 26.24 8.52 6.94
C GLY A 68 25.02 8.93 7.78
N ARG A 69 24.26 9.94 7.37
CA ARG A 69 23.07 10.41 8.07
C ARG A 69 21.81 10.23 7.23
N TRP A 70 20.73 9.78 7.88
CA TRP A 70 19.41 9.71 7.26
C TRP A 70 18.79 11.10 7.16
N ASN A 71 18.43 11.48 5.94
CA ASN A 71 17.76 12.74 5.64
C ASN A 71 16.33 12.48 5.19
N PHE A 72 15.42 13.36 5.59
CA PHE A 72 14.00 13.29 5.30
C PHE A 72 13.61 14.58 4.57
N SER A 73 13.11 14.46 3.34
CA SER A 73 12.87 15.64 2.49
C SER A 73 11.68 15.42 1.57
N ALA A 74 11.07 16.51 1.10
CA ALA A 74 10.01 16.46 0.08
C ALA A 74 10.54 16.07 -1.31
N SER A 75 11.86 16.18 -1.53
CA SER A 75 12.52 15.85 -2.79
C SER A 75 13.74 14.95 -2.57
N LEU A 76 14.17 14.29 -3.65
CA LEU A 76 15.46 13.62 -3.71
C LEU A 76 16.63 14.63 -3.55
N PRO A 77 17.83 14.17 -3.15
CA PRO A 77 19.00 15.03 -3.06
C PRO A 77 19.38 15.57 -4.45
N THR A 78 20.09 16.70 -4.50
CA THR A 78 20.45 17.39 -5.76
C THR A 78 21.13 16.47 -6.78
N ARG A 79 21.96 15.52 -6.32
CA ARG A 79 22.61 14.50 -7.19
C ARG A 79 21.63 13.62 -7.98
N TYR A 80 20.39 13.54 -7.55
CA TYR A 80 19.31 12.75 -8.15
C TYR A 80 18.09 13.60 -8.54
N SER A 81 18.26 14.92 -8.68
CA SER A 81 17.16 15.83 -9.08
C SER A 81 16.55 15.48 -10.44
N GLY A 82 17.35 14.92 -11.36
CA GLY A 82 16.91 14.47 -12.68
C GLY A 82 16.33 13.04 -12.71
N TYR A 83 16.14 12.38 -11.56
CA TYR A 83 15.61 11.03 -11.54
C TYR A 83 14.14 11.00 -11.92
N ASP A 84 13.81 10.25 -12.97
CA ASP A 84 12.44 10.08 -13.42
C ASP A 84 11.70 9.03 -12.58
N LEU A 85 10.90 9.53 -11.64
CA LEU A 85 10.03 8.73 -10.79
C LEU A 85 8.97 7.95 -11.60
N TYR A 86 8.60 8.33 -12.82
CA TYR A 86 7.60 7.57 -13.58
C TYR A 86 8.17 6.32 -14.26
N ASN A 87 9.48 6.31 -14.55
CA ASN A 87 10.12 5.22 -15.29
C ASN A 87 11.00 4.31 -14.43
N GLY A 88 11.49 4.79 -13.30
CA GLY A 88 12.33 3.98 -12.40
C GLY A 88 11.55 2.90 -11.66
N TYR A 89 12.15 1.71 -11.50
CA TYR A 89 11.54 0.62 -10.74
C TYR A 89 11.41 0.95 -9.24
N LYS A 90 10.29 0.54 -8.64
CA LYS A 90 10.01 0.64 -7.21
C LYS A 90 9.73 -0.71 -6.63
N VAL A 91 10.29 -0.94 -5.45
CA VAL A 91 9.93 -2.06 -4.60
C VAL A 91 9.02 -1.55 -3.49
N VAL A 92 7.84 -2.15 -3.36
CA VAL A 92 6.94 -1.86 -2.22
C VAL A 92 7.45 -2.60 -0.99
N ILE A 93 7.64 -1.87 0.10
CA ILE A 93 8.09 -2.40 1.39
C ILE A 93 7.10 -1.95 2.46
N ASN A 94 6.50 -2.92 3.15
CA ASN A 94 5.57 -2.71 4.26
C ASN A 94 6.27 -3.10 5.56
N SER A 95 6.78 -2.11 6.27
CA SER A 95 7.55 -2.25 7.51
C SER A 95 7.58 -0.89 8.20
N ARG A 96 7.60 -0.87 9.53
CA ARG A 96 7.54 0.38 10.32
C ARG A 96 8.66 1.36 9.95
N ASP A 97 9.89 0.85 9.88
CA ASP A 97 11.11 1.65 9.73
C ASP A 97 11.99 1.09 8.60
N ALA A 98 11.43 0.92 7.40
CA ALA A 98 12.06 0.21 6.28
C ALA A 98 13.52 0.63 5.99
N TYR A 99 13.83 1.92 6.12
CA TYR A 99 15.17 2.47 5.87
C TYR A 99 16.25 1.97 6.85
N HIS A 100 15.89 1.39 8.00
CA HIS A 100 16.88 0.74 8.88
C HIS A 100 17.41 -0.57 8.29
N ASN A 101 16.72 -1.18 7.32
CA ASN A 101 17.15 -2.38 6.62
C ASN A 101 17.92 -2.06 5.32
N PHE A 102 18.44 -0.83 5.20
CA PHE A 102 19.03 -0.31 3.97
C PHE A 102 20.13 -1.19 3.36
N ASP A 103 21.08 -1.66 4.18
CA ASP A 103 22.19 -2.46 3.65
C ASP A 103 21.69 -3.77 3.01
N ASN A 104 20.69 -4.40 3.62
CA ASN A 104 20.07 -5.61 3.10
C ASN A 104 19.20 -5.30 1.86
N ASP A 105 18.37 -4.27 1.91
CA ASP A 105 17.52 -3.86 0.78
C ASP A 105 18.35 -3.48 -0.46
N ARG A 106 19.46 -2.76 -0.24
CA ARG A 106 20.42 -2.36 -1.29
C ARG A 106 20.96 -3.57 -2.03
N VAL A 107 21.38 -4.61 -1.30
CA VAL A 107 21.89 -5.85 -1.89
C VAL A 107 20.75 -6.65 -2.54
N ARG A 108 19.67 -6.88 -1.80
CA ARG A 108 18.52 -7.70 -2.23
C ARG A 108 17.87 -7.19 -3.50
N TYR A 109 17.76 -5.87 -3.64
CA TYR A 109 17.07 -5.22 -4.75
C TYR A 109 18.01 -4.61 -5.79
N ALA A 110 19.34 -4.87 -5.69
CA ALA A 110 20.32 -4.43 -6.67
C ALA A 110 19.98 -4.86 -8.11
N LYS A 111 19.39 -6.06 -8.26
CA LYS A 111 18.93 -6.60 -9.56
C LYS A 111 17.87 -5.75 -10.27
N TYR A 112 17.19 -4.85 -9.56
CA TYR A 112 16.18 -3.96 -10.12
C TYR A 112 16.75 -2.59 -10.51
N LYS A 113 18.05 -2.35 -10.28
CA LYS A 113 18.71 -1.16 -10.83
C LYS A 113 18.64 -1.18 -12.36
N LYS A 114 18.37 -0.01 -12.94
CA LYS A 114 18.18 0.23 -14.38
C LYS A 114 17.01 -0.51 -15.01
N VAL A 115 16.19 -1.23 -14.23
CA VAL A 115 14.94 -1.80 -14.73
C VAL A 115 13.93 -0.68 -14.93
N LYS A 116 13.30 -0.67 -16.11
CA LYS A 116 12.30 0.32 -16.54
C LYS A 116 11.03 -0.39 -16.99
N GLY A 117 9.96 0.37 -17.21
CA GLY A 117 8.70 -0.15 -17.76
C GLY A 117 7.75 -0.75 -16.73
N GLN A 118 8.01 -0.57 -15.43
CA GLN A 118 7.03 -0.93 -14.40
C GLN A 118 5.77 -0.06 -14.60
N LYS A 119 4.60 -0.71 -14.75
CA LYS A 119 3.33 0.02 -14.88
C LYS A 119 3.06 0.81 -13.60
N VAL A 120 2.78 2.10 -13.75
CA VAL A 120 2.50 3.02 -12.65
C VAL A 120 1.03 3.40 -12.60
N ILE A 121 0.59 3.87 -11.43
CA ILE A 121 -0.78 4.25 -11.12
C ILE A 121 -1.36 5.21 -12.18
N LYS A 122 -0.60 6.20 -12.65
CA LYS A 122 -1.04 7.16 -13.68
C LYS A 122 -1.61 6.52 -14.94
N TYR A 123 -1.07 5.38 -15.34
CA TYR A 123 -1.41 4.68 -16.59
C TYR A 123 -2.27 3.44 -16.35
N SER A 124 -2.89 3.34 -15.17
CA SER A 124 -3.74 2.22 -14.81
C SER A 124 -5.19 2.48 -15.19
N ASP A 125 -5.82 1.50 -15.82
CA ASP A 125 -7.27 1.50 -16.09
C ASP A 125 -8.05 0.80 -14.95
N ASP A 126 -7.37 0.40 -13.87
CA ASP A 126 -8.01 -0.19 -12.70
C ASP A 126 -8.75 0.91 -11.90
N PRO A 127 -10.10 0.82 -11.77
CA PRO A 127 -10.91 1.83 -11.11
C PRO A 127 -10.51 2.10 -9.66
N ARG A 128 -9.82 1.17 -8.98
CA ARG A 128 -9.36 1.38 -7.61
C ARG A 128 -8.40 2.55 -7.49
N TYR A 129 -7.62 2.83 -8.53
CA TYR A 129 -6.65 3.92 -8.57
C TYR A 129 -7.25 5.28 -8.93
N TYR A 130 -8.52 5.33 -9.33
CA TYR A 130 -9.16 6.57 -9.75
C TYR A 130 -9.36 7.56 -8.59
N VAL A 131 -9.27 7.07 -7.34
CA VAL A 131 -9.22 7.88 -6.11
C VAL A 131 -7.91 8.67 -5.96
N VAL A 132 -6.85 8.29 -6.66
CA VAL A 132 -5.56 8.97 -6.58
C VAL A 132 -5.67 10.35 -7.23
N LYS A 133 -5.30 11.40 -6.49
CA LYS A 133 -5.37 12.77 -6.99
C LYS A 133 -4.54 12.94 -8.27
N GLY A 134 -5.18 13.45 -9.34
CA GLY A 134 -4.57 13.66 -10.65
C GLY A 134 -4.58 12.46 -11.58
N HIS A 135 -5.27 11.38 -11.22
CA HIS A 135 -5.46 10.22 -12.11
C HIS A 135 -6.30 10.61 -13.34
N PRO A 136 -5.91 10.23 -14.58
CA PRO A 136 -6.57 10.67 -15.81
C PRO A 136 -8.08 10.38 -15.88
N HIS A 137 -8.49 9.20 -15.40
CA HIS A 137 -9.90 8.79 -15.46
C HIS A 137 -10.81 9.46 -14.42
N GLY A 138 -10.25 10.11 -13.39
CA GLY A 138 -11.02 10.70 -12.29
C GLY A 138 -11.94 9.71 -11.56
N ILE A 139 -12.52 10.11 -10.42
CA ILE A 139 -13.46 9.23 -9.71
C ILE A 139 -14.76 9.14 -10.51
N PRO A 140 -15.25 7.94 -10.89
CA PRO A 140 -16.50 7.81 -11.63
C PRO A 140 -17.69 8.31 -10.79
N PRO A 141 -18.68 8.98 -11.40
CA PRO A 141 -19.91 9.38 -10.70
C PRO A 141 -20.56 8.17 -10.02
N GLY A 142 -20.83 8.27 -8.71
CA GLY A 142 -21.42 7.19 -7.90
C GLY A 142 -20.43 6.26 -7.19
N GLN A 143 -19.14 6.26 -7.54
CA GLN A 143 -18.11 5.55 -6.78
C GLN A 143 -17.51 6.39 -5.65
N ALA A 144 -17.59 7.73 -5.74
CA ALA A 144 -17.18 8.64 -4.67
C ALA A 144 -17.83 8.29 -3.32
N LYS A 145 -19.13 7.94 -3.32
CA LYS A 145 -19.87 7.54 -2.11
C LYS A 145 -19.37 6.22 -1.49
N LYS A 146 -18.81 5.30 -2.28
CA LYS A 146 -18.33 3.99 -1.78
C LYS A 146 -16.93 4.05 -1.16
N ILE A 147 -16.17 5.11 -1.42
CA ILE A 147 -14.82 5.29 -0.87
C ILE A 147 -14.91 5.71 0.61
N ASP A 148 -15.86 6.56 0.97
CA ASP A 148 -16.11 6.94 2.37
C ASP A 148 -16.66 5.77 3.22
N SER A 149 -17.50 4.93 2.63
CA SER A 149 -18.18 3.85 3.38
C SER A 149 -17.31 2.60 3.65
N ARG A 150 -16.16 2.44 2.99
CA ARG A 150 -15.29 1.25 3.16
C ARG A 150 -14.45 1.25 4.44
N LYS A 151 -14.55 2.29 5.26
CA LYS A 151 -13.91 2.29 6.59
C LYS A 151 -14.57 1.36 7.60
N ASN A 152 -15.74 0.76 7.33
CA ASN A 152 -16.44 -0.02 8.36
C ASN A 152 -17.05 -1.39 8.00
N ASP A 153 -17.18 -1.80 6.73
CA ASP A 153 -17.95 -3.03 6.47
C ASP A 153 -17.26 -4.02 5.54
N GLY A 154 -16.84 -5.14 6.13
CA GLY A 154 -16.61 -6.39 5.42
C GLY A 154 -17.94 -6.91 4.88
N GLY A 155 -18.15 -6.83 3.57
CA GLY A 155 -19.41 -7.23 2.95
C GLY A 155 -19.25 -7.72 1.52
N LYS A 156 -19.57 -9.00 1.31
CA LYS A 156 -19.62 -9.74 0.05
C LYS A 156 -20.20 -8.91 -1.11
N ALA A 157 -19.43 -8.68 -2.17
CA ALA A 157 -19.96 -8.12 -3.41
C ALA A 157 -20.58 -9.22 -4.27
N LYS A 158 -21.92 -9.37 -4.24
CA LYS A 158 -22.68 -10.02 -5.30
C LYS A 158 -22.74 -9.08 -6.50
N GLY A 159 -22.17 -9.48 -7.63
CA GLY A 159 -22.29 -8.76 -8.90
C GLY A 159 -23.70 -8.86 -9.47
N HIS A 160 -24.29 -7.73 -9.85
CA HIS A 160 -25.41 -7.69 -10.78
C HIS A 160 -24.97 -6.87 -11.99
N GLY A 161 -24.83 -7.55 -13.12
CA GLY A 161 -24.65 -6.94 -14.43
C GLY A 161 -25.98 -6.35 -14.88
N GLY A 162 -25.95 -5.08 -15.28
CA GLY A 162 -27.07 -4.39 -15.89
C GLY A 162 -26.56 -3.63 -17.11
N GLY A 163 -26.44 -4.33 -18.23
CA GLY A 163 -26.24 -3.70 -19.54
C GLY A 163 -27.56 -3.10 -20.00
N LYS A 164 -27.62 -1.77 -20.15
CA LYS A 164 -28.62 -1.10 -20.97
C LYS A 164 -27.89 -0.34 -22.07
N GLY A 165 -27.81 -0.98 -23.24
CA GLY A 165 -27.41 -0.32 -24.48
C GLY A 165 -28.59 0.51 -25.00
N ASN A 166 -28.40 1.82 -25.05
CA ASN A 166 -29.25 2.73 -25.81
C ASN A 166 -28.64 2.89 -27.21
N GLY A 167 -29.33 2.40 -28.23
CA GLY A 167 -29.04 2.69 -29.64
C GLY A 167 -30.17 3.50 -30.25
N LYS A 168 -29.86 4.74 -30.66
CA LYS A 168 -30.72 5.66 -31.43
C LYS A 168 -30.43 5.53 -32.93
N GLY A 169 -31.45 5.72 -33.76
CA GLY A 169 -31.36 6.14 -35.18
C GLY A 169 -32.73 5.92 -35.85
N LYS A 170 -33.58 6.93 -36.07
CA LYS A 170 -33.61 8.02 -37.08
C LYS A 170 -33.89 7.54 -38.52
N HIS A 171 -35.07 7.98 -38.99
CA HIS A 171 -35.64 8.05 -40.34
C HIS A 171 -35.91 6.74 -41.08
#